data_AF-A0A250FTN5-F1
#
_entry.id   AF-A0A250FTN5-F1
#
_cell.length_a   1.000
_cell.length_b   1.000
_cell.length_c   1.000
_cell.angle_alpha   90.00
_cell.angle_beta   90.00
_cell.angle_gamma   90.00
#
_symmetry.space_group_name_H-M   'P 1'
#
loop_
_entity.id
_entity.type
_entity.pdbx_description
1 polymer ?
#
loop_
_entity_poly.entity_id
_entity_poly.type
_entity_poly.pdbx_seq_one_letter_code
_entity_poly.pdbx_strand_id
1 'polypeptide(L)'
;MKGQNNNFGYKSLINNYCWGIINDTLNRYEIDQNILGTHIYMLFDTENPYRRTANKCNIAKTTLSENPFLVVNKKTITLDEIDRVELCTPIGIYYKRENGDTYIAIQLTIRGYTKVYENYYIFLYLYNNTFRKYKILYLSCDELSDKQIKHYMRNRLKY
;
A
#
# COMPACT_ATOMS: atom_id res chain seq x y z
N MET A 1 -11.48 27.71 -21.42
CA MET A 1 -12.04 26.61 -20.60
C MET A 1 -10.88 25.87 -19.93
N LYS A 2 -10.68 26.02 -18.62
CA LYS A 2 -9.67 25.28 -17.85
C LYS A 2 -10.27 23.93 -17.47
N GLY A 3 -9.87 22.86 -18.16
CA GLY A 3 -10.31 21.50 -17.85
C GLY A 3 -9.91 21.12 -16.42
N GLN A 4 -10.88 20.71 -15.60
CA GLN A 4 -10.61 20.11 -14.30
C GLN A 4 -9.95 18.74 -14.52
N ASN A 5 -8.62 18.70 -14.40
CA ASN A 5 -7.83 17.46 -14.37
C ASN A 5 -8.12 16.70 -13.07
N ASN A 6 -9.23 15.95 -13.00
CA ASN A 6 -9.47 14.98 -11.92
C ASN A 6 -8.70 13.69 -12.16
N ASN A 7 -7.37 13.80 -12.32
CA ASN A 7 -6.47 12.67 -12.53
C ASN A 7 -6.00 12.02 -11.23
N PHE A 8 -6.44 12.51 -10.07
CA PHE A 8 -6.16 11.93 -8.76
C PHE A 8 -7.39 11.19 -8.24
N GLY A 9 -7.20 9.97 -7.74
CA GLY A 9 -8.28 9.18 -7.16
C GLY A 9 -7.81 8.37 -5.96
N TYR A 10 -8.79 7.75 -5.31
CA TYR A 10 -8.62 6.90 -4.15
C TYR A 10 -9.47 5.64 -4.30
N LYS A 11 -8.90 4.49 -3.98
CA LYS A 11 -9.59 3.21 -3.88
C LYS A 11 -9.48 2.72 -2.44
N SER A 12 -10.61 2.57 -1.77
CA SER A 12 -10.64 1.97 -0.43
C SER A 12 -10.24 0.51 -0.49
N LEU A 13 -9.32 0.10 0.38
CA LEU A 13 -8.99 -1.29 0.63
C LEU A 13 -9.81 -1.89 1.78
N ILE A 14 -10.59 -1.08 2.50
CA ILE A 14 -11.51 -1.62 3.52
C ILE A 14 -12.45 -2.62 2.83
N ASN A 15 -12.39 -3.88 3.24
CA ASN A 15 -13.09 -5.04 2.68
C ASN A 15 -12.61 -5.50 1.28
N ASN A 16 -11.57 -4.87 0.71
CA ASN A 16 -11.00 -5.16 -0.61
C ASN A 16 -9.54 -5.64 -0.53
N TYR A 17 -9.18 -6.34 0.54
CA TYR A 17 -7.98 -7.15 0.63
C TYR A 17 -8.36 -8.56 1.09
N CYS A 18 -7.44 -9.50 0.89
CA CYS A 18 -7.58 -10.88 1.33
C CYS A 18 -6.75 -11.10 2.60
N TRP A 19 -7.19 -12.00 3.47
CA TRP A 19 -6.37 -12.43 4.60
C TRP A 19 -6.43 -13.94 4.85
N GLY A 20 -5.35 -14.48 5.40
CA GLY A 20 -5.21 -15.90 5.77
C GLY A 20 -4.49 -16.06 7.10
N ILE A 21 -4.62 -17.23 7.73
CA ILE A 21 -3.93 -17.55 8.99
C ILE A 21 -2.65 -18.30 8.65
N ILE A 22 -1.51 -17.83 9.17
CA ILE A 22 -0.23 -18.51 9.06
C ILE A 22 -0.01 -19.43 10.27
N ASN A 23 -0.18 -18.88 11.47
CA ASN A 23 -0.15 -19.60 12.74
C ASN A 23 -1.03 -18.89 13.78
N ASP A 24 -0.91 -19.26 15.06
CA ASP A 24 -1.76 -18.74 16.13
C ASP A 24 -1.64 -17.21 16.34
N THR A 25 -0.49 -16.61 16.02
CA THR A 25 -0.18 -15.19 16.23
C THR A 25 -0.15 -14.38 14.93
N LEU A 26 0.24 -14.99 13.81
CA LEU A 26 0.44 -14.32 12.52
C LEU A 26 -0.70 -14.60 11.53
N ASN A 27 -1.18 -13.51 10.94
CA ASN A 27 -2.04 -13.54 9.76
C ASN A 27 -1.27 -13.01 8.57
N ARG A 28 -1.65 -13.43 7.36
CA ARG A 28 -1.13 -12.91 6.10
C ARG A 28 -2.16 -12.06 5.42
N TYR A 29 -1.80 -10.86 4.99
CA TYR A 29 -2.63 -9.98 4.21
C TYR A 29 -2.13 -9.89 2.78
N GLU A 30 -3.08 -9.94 1.84
CA GLU A 30 -2.85 -9.91 0.40
C GLU A 30 -3.65 -8.77 -0.23
N ILE A 31 -2.95 -7.88 -0.92
CA ILE A 31 -3.54 -6.83 -1.76
C ILE A 31 -3.27 -7.24 -3.20
N ASP A 32 -4.32 -7.60 -3.94
CA ASP A 32 -4.24 -7.86 -5.39
C ASP A 32 -5.18 -6.90 -6.12
N GLN A 33 -4.60 -5.88 -6.75
CA GLN A 33 -5.36 -4.76 -7.32
C GLN A 33 -4.84 -4.36 -8.70
N ASN A 34 -5.75 -3.97 -9.59
CA ASN A 34 -5.42 -3.28 -10.82
C ASN A 34 -5.77 -1.80 -10.71
N ILE A 35 -4.75 -0.94 -10.80
CA ILE A 35 -4.87 0.50 -10.63
C ILE A 35 -4.34 1.17 -11.90
N LEU A 36 -5.24 1.84 -12.63
CA LEU A 36 -4.92 2.51 -13.89
C LEU A 36 -4.24 1.59 -14.94
N GLY A 37 -4.52 0.29 -14.94
CA GLY A 37 -3.86 -0.67 -15.84
C GLY A 37 -2.49 -1.16 -15.36
N THR A 38 -2.10 -0.82 -14.13
CA THR A 38 -0.92 -1.38 -13.45
C THR A 38 -1.39 -2.40 -12.44
N HIS A 39 -0.83 -3.61 -12.51
CA HIS A 39 -1.08 -4.65 -11.51
C HIS A 39 -0.18 -4.42 -10.31
N ILE A 40 -0.81 -4.36 -9.14
CA ILE A 40 -0.19 -4.15 -7.84
C ILE A 40 -0.56 -5.36 -6.99
N TYR A 41 0.46 -6.13 -6.62
CA TYR A 41 0.32 -7.24 -5.71
C TYR A 41 1.21 -7.02 -4.49
N MET A 42 0.67 -7.06 -3.29
CA MET A 42 1.44 -6.92 -2.05
C MET A 42 1.06 -8.03 -1.08
N LEU A 43 2.08 -8.60 -0.42
CA LEU A 43 1.91 -9.65 0.57
C LEU A 43 2.74 -9.30 1.80
N PHE A 44 2.12 -9.40 2.98
CA PHE A 44 2.81 -9.19 4.25
C PHE A 44 2.15 -9.97 5.38
N ASP A 45 2.96 -10.38 6.34
CA ASP A 45 2.49 -11.02 7.58
C ASP A 45 2.32 -9.97 8.67
N THR A 46 1.31 -10.14 9.53
CA THR A 46 0.96 -9.19 10.58
C THR A 46 0.39 -9.90 11.81
N GLU A 47 0.85 -9.49 12.99
CA GLU A 47 0.25 -9.86 14.27
C GLU A 47 -0.98 -8.99 14.53
N ASN A 48 -2.06 -9.25 13.79
CA ASN A 48 -3.31 -8.50 13.91
C ASN A 48 -4.50 -9.38 14.27
N PRO A 49 -4.96 -9.38 15.54
CA PRO A 49 -6.12 -10.16 15.96
C PRO A 49 -7.45 -9.56 15.46
N TYR A 50 -7.45 -8.31 14.98
CA TYR A 50 -8.65 -7.61 14.48
C TYR A 50 -8.97 -8.02 13.02
N ARG A 51 -9.19 -9.32 12.84
CA ARG A 51 -9.48 -10.07 11.61
C ARG A 51 -10.81 -9.70 10.89
N ARG A 52 -11.42 -8.54 11.19
CA ARG A 52 -12.89 -8.40 11.15
C ARG A 52 -13.51 -7.70 9.93
N THR A 53 -12.76 -7.06 9.04
CA THR A 53 -13.38 -6.29 7.94
C THR A 53 -13.23 -6.94 6.56
N ALA A 54 -12.09 -7.58 6.28
CA ALA A 54 -11.84 -8.23 4.99
C ALA A 54 -12.28 -9.69 4.89
N ASN A 55 -12.42 -10.19 3.66
CA ASN A 55 -12.76 -11.58 3.39
C ASN A 55 -11.56 -12.50 3.67
N LYS A 56 -11.82 -13.61 4.36
CA LYS A 56 -10.82 -14.68 4.51
C LYS A 56 -10.62 -15.37 3.17
N CYS A 57 -9.37 -15.52 2.74
CA CYS A 57 -9.00 -16.13 1.47
C CYS A 57 -8.02 -17.28 1.69
N ASN A 58 -7.97 -18.20 0.72
CA ASN A 58 -6.94 -19.23 0.66
C ASN A 58 -5.67 -18.63 0.06
N ILE A 59 -4.86 -17.99 0.89
CA ILE A 59 -3.55 -17.48 0.50
C ILE A 59 -2.58 -18.66 0.53
N ALA A 60 -1.86 -18.89 -0.57
CA ALA A 60 -0.84 -19.93 -0.60
C ALA A 60 0.17 -19.69 0.54
N LYS A 61 0.50 -20.76 1.28
CA LYS A 61 1.58 -20.76 2.28
C LYS A 61 2.94 -20.76 1.57
N THR A 62 3.19 -19.79 0.69
CA THR A 62 4.54 -19.51 0.21
C THR A 62 5.32 -18.93 1.38
N THR A 63 6.54 -19.41 1.63
CA THR A 63 7.39 -18.80 2.65
C THR A 63 7.66 -17.36 2.25
N LEU A 64 7.25 -16.40 3.08
CA LEU A 64 7.66 -15.02 2.93
C LEU A 64 9.08 -14.86 3.47
N SER A 65 9.88 -14.00 2.84
CA SER A 65 10.96 -13.32 3.56
C SER A 65 10.33 -12.55 4.73
N GLU A 66 11.04 -12.36 5.84
CA GLU A 66 10.52 -11.67 7.02
C GLU A 66 9.87 -10.31 6.70
N ASN A 67 10.30 -9.64 5.62
CA ASN A 67 9.82 -8.35 5.16
C ASN A 67 8.68 -8.43 4.13
N PRO A 68 7.76 -7.44 4.10
CA PRO A 68 6.76 -7.30 3.05
C PRO A 68 7.38 -7.29 1.66
N PHE A 69 6.69 -7.89 0.68
CA PHE A 69 7.06 -7.69 -0.72
C PHE A 69 5.90 -7.12 -1.53
N LEU A 70 6.30 -6.40 -2.58
CA LEU A 70 5.42 -5.73 -3.51
C LEU A 70 5.85 -6.11 -4.93
N VAL A 71 4.89 -6.54 -5.75
CA VAL A 71 5.06 -6.77 -7.18
C VAL A 71 4.32 -5.68 -7.93
N VAL A 72 5.04 -4.97 -8.79
CA VAL A 72 4.52 -3.92 -9.67
C VAL A 72 4.90 -4.26 -11.10
N ASN A 73 3.91 -4.58 -11.94
CA ASN A 73 4.15 -4.99 -13.34
C ASN A 73 5.28 -6.02 -13.48
N LYS A 74 5.17 -7.13 -12.74
CA LYS A 74 6.11 -8.27 -12.71
C LYS A 74 7.48 -7.98 -12.08
N LYS A 75 7.75 -6.75 -11.61
CA LYS A 75 8.95 -6.46 -10.83
C LYS A 75 8.65 -6.66 -9.35
N THR A 76 9.36 -7.58 -8.72
CA THR A 76 9.33 -7.79 -7.26
C THR A 76 10.24 -6.79 -6.56
N ILE A 77 9.76 -6.25 -5.45
CA ILE A 77 10.44 -5.30 -4.57
C ILE A 77 10.24 -5.82 -3.15
N THR A 78 11.33 -6.06 -2.43
CA THR A 78 11.28 -6.29 -0.99
C THR A 78 11.29 -4.93 -0.30
N LEU A 79 10.41 -4.73 0.67
CA LEU A 79 10.28 -3.47 1.41
C LEU A 79 11.00 -3.61 2.76
N ASP A 80 12.33 -3.64 2.70
CA ASP A 80 13.19 -3.87 3.86
C ASP A 80 13.11 -2.75 4.90
N GLU A 81 12.52 -1.60 4.56
CA GLU A 81 12.34 -0.48 5.49
C GLU A 81 11.07 -0.60 6.36
N ILE A 82 10.27 -1.66 6.17
CA ILE A 82 9.06 -1.92 6.96
C ILE A 82 9.36 -3.04 7.96
N ASP A 83 10.02 -2.67 9.06
CA ASP A 83 10.49 -3.60 10.10
C ASP A 83 9.38 -4.08 11.06
N ARG A 84 8.24 -3.37 11.08
CA ARG A 84 7.15 -3.60 12.04
C ARG A 84 5.82 -3.65 11.33
N VAL A 85 5.29 -4.87 11.24
CA VAL A 85 3.97 -5.12 10.69
C VAL A 85 3.00 -5.60 11.78
N GLU A 86 3.36 -5.45 13.06
CA GLU A 86 2.44 -5.66 14.18
C GLU A 86 1.19 -4.78 14.01
N LEU A 87 -0.01 -5.38 14.11
CA LEU A 87 -1.30 -4.66 14.01
C LEU A 87 -1.51 -3.84 12.72
N CYS A 88 -0.73 -4.09 11.66
CA CYS A 88 -0.81 -3.37 10.39
C CYS A 88 -2.04 -3.80 9.57
N THR A 89 -2.69 -2.86 8.88
CA THR A 89 -3.88 -3.11 8.05
C THR A 89 -3.86 -2.24 6.79
N PRO A 90 -4.20 -2.78 5.60
CA PRO A 90 -4.36 -1.98 4.39
C PRO A 90 -5.59 -1.08 4.50
N ILE A 91 -5.43 0.21 4.23
CA ILE A 91 -6.53 1.18 4.27
C ILE A 91 -7.00 1.55 2.87
N GLY A 92 -6.06 1.89 1.99
CA GLY A 92 -6.43 2.41 0.68
C GLY A 92 -5.25 2.59 -0.28
N ILE A 93 -5.61 2.84 -1.53
CA ILE A 93 -4.67 3.14 -2.60
C ILE A 93 -5.05 4.48 -3.23
N TYR A 94 -4.14 5.44 -3.12
CA TYR A 94 -4.22 6.69 -3.86
C TYR A 94 -3.52 6.52 -5.21
N TYR A 95 -4.02 7.17 -6.24
CA TYR A 95 -3.42 7.08 -7.57
C TYR A 95 -3.54 8.38 -8.35
N LYS A 96 -2.55 8.62 -9.21
CA LYS A 96 -2.54 9.74 -10.14
C LYS A 96 -1.88 9.36 -11.46
N ARG A 97 -2.41 9.84 -12.59
CA ARG A 97 -1.74 9.76 -13.90
C ARG A 97 -1.64 11.11 -14.59
N GLU A 98 -0.47 11.43 -15.13
CA GLU A 98 -0.25 12.69 -15.86
C GLU A 98 0.89 12.51 -16.86
N ASN A 99 0.66 12.79 -18.14
CA ASN A 99 1.70 12.83 -19.18
C ASN A 99 2.63 11.60 -19.21
N GLY A 100 2.06 10.39 -19.10
CA GLY A 100 2.82 9.13 -19.08
C GLY A 100 3.38 8.75 -17.71
N ASP A 101 3.43 9.67 -16.75
CA ASP A 101 3.73 9.35 -15.36
C ASP A 101 2.50 8.71 -14.69
N THR A 102 2.73 7.63 -13.94
CA THR A 102 1.74 7.02 -13.05
C THR A 102 2.32 6.97 -11.64
N TYR A 103 1.56 7.49 -10.69
CA TYR A 103 1.89 7.52 -9.27
C TYR A 103 0.84 6.72 -8.51
N ILE A 104 1.29 5.88 -7.59
CA ILE A 104 0.42 5.06 -6.72
C ILE A 104 0.95 5.23 -5.30
N ALA A 105 0.09 5.36 -4.30
CA ALA A 105 0.48 5.28 -2.89
C ALA A 105 -0.41 4.29 -2.17
N ILE A 106 0.20 3.28 -1.56
CA ILE A 106 -0.49 2.29 -0.73
C ILE A 106 -0.39 2.78 0.71
N GLN A 107 -1.53 2.99 1.37
CA GLN A 107 -1.59 3.33 2.78
C GLN A 107 -1.81 2.06 3.60
N LEU A 108 -0.92 1.83 4.55
CA LEU A 108 -1.07 0.85 5.62
C LEU A 108 -1.13 1.59 6.95
N THR A 109 -2.00 1.16 7.84
CA THR A 109 -2.13 1.73 9.18
C THR A 109 -1.81 0.69 10.21
N ILE A 110 -0.96 1.05 11.17
CA ILE A 110 -0.70 0.29 12.38
C ILE A 110 -1.62 0.82 13.47
N ARG A 111 -2.43 -0.07 14.03
CA ARG A 111 -3.32 0.28 15.13
C ARG A 111 -2.59 0.13 16.46
N GLY A 112 -2.33 1.23 17.15
CA GLY A 112 -1.84 1.20 18.53
C GLY A 112 -2.90 0.78 19.54
N TYR A 113 -2.46 0.41 20.75
CA TYR A 113 -3.34 0.14 21.90
C TYR A 113 -3.98 1.42 22.47
N THR A 114 -3.29 2.54 22.36
CA THR A 114 -3.85 3.88 22.57
C THR A 114 -4.41 4.37 21.23
N LYS A 115 -5.28 5.38 21.19
CA LYS A 115 -5.92 5.89 19.95
C LYS A 115 -4.94 6.47 18.89
N VAL A 116 -3.65 6.18 19.03
CA VAL A 116 -2.57 6.49 18.12
C VAL A 116 -2.58 5.50 16.97
N TYR A 117 -2.66 6.04 15.76
CA TYR A 117 -2.50 5.30 14.53
C TYR A 117 -1.17 5.73 13.90
N GLU A 118 -0.30 4.78 13.60
CA GLU A 118 0.89 5.03 12.80
C GLU A 118 0.59 4.63 11.37
N ASN A 119 1.22 5.28 10.40
CA ASN A 119 0.92 5.08 8.98
C ASN A 119 2.19 4.87 8.17
N TYR A 120 2.15 3.85 7.33
CA TYR A 120 3.06 3.71 6.20
C TYR A 120 2.38 4.16 4.91
N TYR A 121 3.06 4.99 4.15
CA TYR A 121 2.71 5.30 2.77
C TYR A 121 3.82 4.81 1.85
N ILE A 122 3.50 3.82 1.03
CA ILE A 122 4.41 3.25 0.03
C ILE A 122 4.10 3.91 -1.32
N PHE A 123 4.89 4.92 -1.68
CA PHE A 123 4.77 5.65 -2.93
C PHE A 123 5.52 4.93 -4.05
N LEU A 124 4.87 4.80 -5.21
CA LEU A 124 5.38 4.15 -6.40
C LEU A 124 5.33 5.12 -7.57
N TYR A 125 6.38 5.12 -8.38
CA TYR A 125 6.45 5.88 -9.61
C TYR A 125 6.76 4.98 -10.79
N LEU A 126 5.90 5.09 -11.80
CA LEU A 126 6.04 4.44 -13.08
C LEU A 126 6.04 5.50 -14.18
N TYR A 127 6.85 5.27 -15.21
CA TYR A 127 6.82 6.05 -16.44
C TYR A 127 6.46 5.13 -17.60
N ASN A 128 5.37 5.44 -18.32
CA ASN A 128 4.80 4.59 -19.37
C ASN A 128 4.63 3.14 -18.89
N ASN A 129 3.96 2.96 -17.74
CA ASN A 129 3.73 1.67 -17.06
C ASN A 129 5.01 0.88 -16.71
N THR A 130 6.20 1.47 -16.84
CA THR A 130 7.45 0.83 -16.41
C THR A 130 7.80 1.32 -15.02
N PHE A 131 7.99 0.41 -14.06
CA PHE A 131 8.43 0.77 -12.71
C PHE A 131 9.76 1.52 -12.75
N ARG A 132 9.85 2.65 -12.03
CA ARG A 132 11.05 3.46 -11.94
C ARG A 132 11.62 3.49 -10.54
N LYS A 133 10.78 3.78 -9.54
CA LYS A 133 11.21 3.80 -8.14
C LYS A 133 10.03 3.77 -7.18
N TYR A 134 10.36 3.52 -5.91
CA TYR A 134 9.47 3.66 -4.79
C TYR A 134 10.07 4.59 -3.73
N LYS A 135 9.25 5.03 -2.78
CA LYS A 135 9.64 5.71 -1.55
C LYS A 135 8.66 5.32 -0.46
N ILE A 136 9.17 5.02 0.73
CA ILE A 136 8.33 4.74 1.90
C ILE A 136 8.39 5.94 2.83
N LEU A 137 7.23 6.34 3.36
CA LEU A 137 7.12 7.32 4.42
C LEU A 137 6.43 6.66 5.62
N TYR A 138 7.07 6.76 6.77
CA TYR A 138 6.50 6.39 8.06
C TYR A 138 6.07 7.65 8.81
N LEU A 139 4.86 7.63 9.38
CA LEU A 139 4.30 8.72 10.17
C LEU A 139 3.78 8.19 11.50
N SER A 140 4.30 8.77 12.59
CA SER A 140 3.78 8.53 13.93
C SER A 140 2.58 9.43 14.19
N CYS A 141 1.44 8.86 14.57
CA CYS A 141 0.23 9.59 14.99
C CYS A 141 -0.48 10.47 13.94
N ASP A 142 -0.03 10.49 12.68
CA ASP A 142 -0.53 11.39 11.63
C ASP A 142 -0.91 10.63 10.36
N GLU A 143 -1.97 11.10 9.70
CA GLU A 143 -2.34 10.74 8.33
C GLU A 143 -2.00 11.88 7.37
N LEU A 144 -1.55 11.55 6.15
CA LEU A 144 -1.36 12.56 5.13
C LEU A 144 -2.71 13.03 4.58
N SER A 145 -2.89 14.35 4.51
CA SER A 145 -3.96 14.93 3.69
C SER A 145 -3.75 14.64 2.20
N ASP A 146 -4.83 14.64 1.42
CA ASP A 146 -4.78 14.58 -0.05
C ASP A 146 -3.77 15.55 -0.67
N LYS A 147 -3.63 16.75 -0.08
CA LYS A 147 -2.67 17.76 -0.55
C LYS A 147 -1.23 17.30 -0.36
N GLN A 148 -0.91 16.69 0.79
CA GLN A 148 0.42 16.14 1.06
C GLN A 148 0.69 14.90 0.21
N ILE A 149 -0.28 13.99 0.04
CA ILE A 149 -0.14 12.82 -0.84
C ILE A 149 0.14 13.28 -2.28
N LYS A 150 -0.64 14.25 -2.80
CA LYS A 150 -0.40 14.85 -4.12
C LYS A 150 0.97 15.53 -4.22
N HIS A 151 1.51 16.06 -3.12
CA HIS A 151 2.84 16.67 -3.10
C HIS A 151 3.94 15.60 -3.29
N TYR A 152 3.86 14.48 -2.56
CA TYR A 152 4.77 13.35 -2.75
C TYR A 152 4.64 12.70 -4.14
N MET A 153 3.42 12.63 -4.70
CA MET A 153 3.14 12.15 -6.07
C MET A 153 3.52 13.13 -7.20
N ARG A 154 4.47 14.03 -6.97
CA ARG A 154 4.97 14.97 -7.97
C ARG A 154 6.47 14.82 -8.13
N ASN A 155 6.97 15.44 -9.20
CA ASN A 155 8.39 15.52 -9.51
C ASN A 155 9.08 14.16 -9.43
N ARG A 156 8.38 13.11 -9.88
CA ARG A 156 8.87 11.74 -9.88
C ARG A 156 9.37 11.36 -8.49
N LEU A 157 8.56 11.48 -7.43
CA LEU A 157 8.91 11.18 -6.02
C LEU A 157 10.27 11.73 -5.55
N LYS A 158 10.66 12.93 -5.97
CA LYS A 158 11.92 13.56 -5.52
C LYS A 158 11.84 14.11 -4.09
N TYR A 159 10.62 14.37 -3.61
CA TYR A 159 10.34 14.90 -2.28
C TYR A 159 10.09 13.81 -1.26
#